data_AF-A0A177QGN2-F1
#
_entry.id   AF-A0A177QGN2-F1
#
_cell.length_a   1.000
_cell.length_b   1.000
_cell.length_c   1.000
_cell.angle_alpha   90.00
_cell.angle_beta   90.00
_cell.angle_gamma   90.00
#
_symmetry.space_group_name_H-M   'P 1'
#
loop_
_entity.id
_entity.type
_entity.pdbx_description
1 polymer ?
#
loop_
_entity_poly.entity_id
_entity_poly.type
_entity_poly.pdbx_seq_one_letter_code
_entity_poly.pdbx_strand_id
1 'polypeptide(L)'
;MKLIKNILKKVFENKLKGFSQQSANFIFYKIVHFYEKENKYLLQCINTSATFLATIKDIVFDMDILHGLHPVQACYIGIEYATNMKKIDSNLSKKKKKINSYPYPRYGIFRLRYHDRKQNVSFTNIDTGEVFLMDPRDIAFSENLIQEFDAAQSFYIGLLAGLKMNNFSVKNILVFGKKNTPVLRLINNIGKS
;
A
#
# COMPACT_ATOMS: atom_id res chain seq x y z
N MET A 1 -12.52 15.78 7.53
CA MET A 1 -12.67 14.46 6.86
C MET A 1 -13.87 13.62 7.31
N LYS A 2 -14.40 13.72 8.55
CA LYS A 2 -15.62 12.96 8.96
C LYS A 2 -16.88 13.32 8.15
N LEU A 3 -17.02 14.58 7.75
CA LEU A 3 -18.19 15.07 7.01
C LEU A 3 -18.32 14.42 5.63
N ILE A 4 -17.21 14.34 4.88
CA ILE A 4 -17.17 13.75 3.53
C ILE A 4 -17.46 12.25 3.59
N LYS A 5 -16.90 11.54 4.59
CA LYS A 5 -17.23 10.11 4.82
C LYS A 5 -18.71 9.90 5.09
N ASN A 6 -19.37 10.76 5.87
CA ASN A 6 -20.80 10.63 6.16
C ASN A 6 -21.69 10.94 4.94
N ILE A 7 -21.30 11.91 4.10
CA ILE A 7 -22.04 12.26 2.89
C ILE A 7 -21.93 11.13 1.85
N LEU A 8 -20.71 10.63 1.60
CA LEU A 8 -20.50 9.52 0.67
C LEU A 8 -21.19 8.24 1.15
N LYS A 9 -21.11 7.92 2.45
CA LYS A 9 -21.77 6.74 3.02
C LYS A 9 -23.29 6.77 2.83
N LYS A 10 -23.94 7.92 3.05
CA LYS A 10 -25.38 8.09 2.81
C LYS A 10 -25.78 7.93 1.33
N VAL A 11 -24.95 8.41 0.40
CA VAL A 11 -25.23 8.29 -1.04
C VAL A 11 -25.09 6.83 -1.50
N PHE A 12 -24.13 6.08 -0.95
CA PHE A 12 -23.92 4.67 -1.27
C PHE A 12 -24.98 3.74 -0.64
N GLU A 13 -25.39 3.98 0.60
CA GLU A 13 -26.42 3.17 1.28
C GLU A 13 -27.79 3.22 0.59
N ASN A 14 -28.13 4.35 -0.05
CA ASN A 14 -29.41 4.51 -0.75
C ASN A 14 -29.44 3.87 -2.15
N LYS A 15 -28.28 3.63 -2.79
CA LYS A 15 -28.21 3.04 -4.15
C LYS A 15 -28.10 1.51 -4.18
N LEU A 16 -27.78 0.87 -3.05
CA LEU A 16 -27.35 -0.55 -3.01
C LEU A 16 -28.33 -1.50 -2.29
N LYS A 17 -29.61 -1.13 -2.14
CA LYS A 17 -30.66 -1.97 -1.49
C LYS A 17 -31.03 -3.27 -2.27
N GLY A 18 -30.13 -3.86 -3.05
CA GLY A 18 -30.41 -5.05 -3.86
C GLY A 18 -29.28 -6.08 -4.00
N PHE A 19 -28.10 -5.89 -3.38
CA PHE A 19 -27.02 -6.87 -3.49
C PHE A 19 -26.72 -7.54 -2.13
N SER A 20 -26.77 -8.87 -2.14
CA SER A 20 -26.59 -9.78 -1.02
C SER A 20 -25.30 -9.55 -0.22
N GLN A 21 -25.42 -9.69 1.10
CA GLN A 21 -24.38 -9.58 2.12
C GLN A 21 -23.17 -10.50 1.86
N GLN A 22 -21.97 -9.91 1.71
CA GLN A 22 -20.71 -10.29 2.42
C GLN A 22 -19.43 -9.70 1.80
N SER A 23 -19.49 -8.96 0.69
CA SER A 23 -18.40 -8.05 0.32
C SER A 23 -18.63 -6.72 1.02
N ALA A 24 -17.74 -6.30 1.93
CA ALA A 24 -17.77 -4.93 2.45
C ALA A 24 -17.85 -3.95 1.26
N ASN A 25 -18.77 -2.98 1.31
CA ASN A 25 -18.99 -2.01 0.23
C ASN A 25 -17.70 -1.22 -0.01
N PHE A 26 -16.87 -1.68 -0.94
CA PHE A 26 -15.61 -1.04 -1.26
C PHE A 26 -15.83 0.02 -2.32
N ILE A 27 -15.32 1.22 -2.02
CA ILE A 27 -15.21 2.27 -3.00
C ILE A 27 -13.90 2.06 -3.75
N PHE A 28 -13.99 2.06 -5.08
CA PHE A 28 -12.81 2.08 -5.95
C PHE A 28 -12.53 3.51 -6.39
N TYR A 29 -11.26 3.83 -6.49
CA TYR A 29 -10.79 5.16 -6.88
C TYR A 29 -9.87 5.03 -8.08
N LYS A 30 -9.95 6.02 -8.97
CA LYS A 30 -9.03 6.21 -10.09
C LYS A 30 -8.38 7.57 -9.93
N ILE A 31 -7.06 7.62 -10.02
CA ILE A 31 -6.34 8.88 -10.20
C ILE A 31 -6.54 9.32 -11.65
N VAL A 32 -7.09 10.51 -11.86
CA VAL A 32 -7.42 11.05 -13.19
C VAL A 32 -6.36 12.04 -13.63
N HIS A 33 -5.86 12.87 -12.71
CA HIS A 33 -4.92 13.94 -13.02
C HIS A 33 -4.07 14.30 -11.80
N PHE A 34 -2.91 14.91 -12.04
CA PHE A 34 -2.07 15.49 -11.01
C PHE A 34 -1.84 16.98 -11.31
N TYR A 35 -2.31 17.84 -10.41
CA TYR A 35 -2.12 19.28 -10.50
C TYR A 35 -0.81 19.66 -9.83
N GLU A 36 0.26 19.77 -10.62
CA GLU A 36 1.63 20.01 -10.14
C GLU A 36 1.75 21.27 -9.27
N LYS A 37 1.12 22.38 -9.69
CA LYS A 37 1.14 23.66 -8.95
C LYS A 37 0.58 23.56 -7.53
N GLU A 38 -0.44 22.73 -7.35
CA GLU A 38 -1.10 22.53 -6.05
C GLU A 38 -0.54 21.34 -5.28
N ASN A 39 0.28 20.51 -5.94
CA ASN A 39 0.73 19.21 -5.44
C ASN A 39 -0.43 18.32 -4.96
N LYS A 40 -1.49 18.26 -5.77
CA LYS A 40 -2.72 17.49 -5.49
C LYS A 40 -3.09 16.59 -6.65
N TYR A 41 -3.62 15.42 -6.31
CA TYR A 41 -4.19 14.46 -7.22
C TYR A 41 -5.70 14.65 -7.31
N LEU A 42 -6.25 14.59 -8.52
CA LEU A 42 -7.68 14.46 -8.76
C LEU A 42 -8.05 12.98 -8.74
N LEU A 43 -8.83 12.58 -7.74
CA LEU A 43 -9.38 11.23 -7.65
C LEU A 43 -10.83 11.23 -8.08
N GLN A 44 -11.20 10.24 -8.86
CA GLN A 44 -12.59 9.90 -9.18
C GLN A 44 -12.98 8.65 -8.42
N CYS A 45 -14.16 8.68 -7.80
CA CYS A 45 -14.81 7.49 -7.26
C CYS A 45 -15.46 6.72 -8.42
N ILE A 46 -14.99 5.50 -8.68
CA ILE A 46 -15.46 4.65 -9.79
C ILE A 46 -16.95 4.34 -9.61
N ASN A 47 -17.68 4.27 -10.72
CA ASN A 47 -19.15 4.15 -10.79
C ASN A 47 -19.92 5.39 -10.29
N THR A 48 -19.22 6.52 -10.10
CA THR A 48 -19.82 7.81 -9.77
C THR A 48 -19.19 8.93 -10.60
N SER A 49 -19.88 10.07 -10.69
CA SER A 49 -19.31 11.33 -11.19
C SER A 49 -18.56 12.11 -10.10
N ALA A 50 -18.45 11.58 -8.88
CA ALA A 50 -17.84 12.28 -7.77
C ALA A 50 -16.32 12.29 -7.92
N THR A 51 -15.75 13.49 -7.92
CA THR A 51 -14.31 13.74 -7.94
C THR A 51 -13.89 14.61 -6.76
N PHE A 52 -12.67 14.43 -6.27
CA PHE A 52 -12.11 15.27 -5.22
C PHE A 52 -10.59 15.38 -5.35
N LEU A 53 -10.04 16.44 -4.78
CA LEU A 53 -8.59 16.65 -4.71
C LEU A 53 -8.03 16.06 -3.42
N ALA A 54 -6.88 15.39 -3.50
CA ALA A 54 -6.18 14.86 -2.34
C ALA A 54 -4.66 15.01 -2.49
N THR A 55 -3.96 15.25 -1.38
CA THR A 55 -2.49 15.19 -1.39
C THR A 55 -2.00 13.76 -1.36
N ILE A 56 -0.72 13.53 -1.67
CA ILE A 56 -0.11 12.19 -1.53
C ILE A 56 -0.25 11.61 -0.12
N LYS A 57 -0.20 12.47 0.91
CA LYS A 57 -0.38 12.05 2.31
C LYS A 57 -1.82 11.60 2.56
N ASP A 58 -2.80 12.29 1.99
CA ASP A 58 -4.21 11.91 2.14
C ASP A 58 -4.47 10.55 1.49
N ILE A 59 -3.86 10.28 0.32
CA ILE A 59 -3.97 9.00 -0.36
C ILE A 59 -3.33 7.88 0.47
N VAL A 60 -2.09 8.07 0.94
CA VAL A 60 -1.32 7.02 1.63
C VAL A 60 -1.88 6.70 3.02
N PHE A 61 -2.39 7.70 3.74
CA PHE A 61 -2.88 7.52 5.11
C PHE A 61 -4.38 7.26 5.23
N ASP A 62 -5.16 7.43 4.17
CA ASP A 62 -6.56 6.95 4.12
C ASP A 62 -6.62 5.55 3.51
N MET A 63 -6.84 4.55 4.37
CA MET A 63 -6.89 3.14 3.97
C MET A 63 -7.96 2.87 2.91
N ASP A 64 -9.07 3.60 2.93
CA ASP A 64 -10.16 3.40 1.97
C ASP A 64 -9.70 3.82 0.57
N ILE A 65 -8.97 4.92 0.48
CA ILE A 65 -8.40 5.43 -0.76
C ILE A 65 -7.30 4.51 -1.26
N LEU A 66 -6.27 4.25 -0.43
CA LEU A 66 -5.11 3.46 -0.84
C LEU A 66 -5.50 2.07 -1.34
N HIS A 67 -6.32 1.34 -0.56
CA HIS A 67 -6.77 0.02 -0.97
C HIS A 67 -7.73 0.06 -2.16
N GLY A 68 -8.35 1.22 -2.42
CA GLY A 68 -9.32 1.41 -3.50
C GLY A 68 -8.71 1.76 -4.84
N LEU A 69 -7.41 2.05 -4.89
CA LEU A 69 -6.69 2.28 -6.13
C LEU A 69 -6.47 1.00 -6.94
N HIS A 70 -6.27 1.19 -8.24
CA HIS A 70 -5.68 0.15 -9.09
C HIS A 70 -4.22 -0.11 -8.67
N PRO A 71 -3.68 -1.33 -8.75
CA PRO A 71 -2.33 -1.67 -8.29
C PRO A 71 -1.24 -0.84 -8.92
N VAL A 72 -1.36 -0.61 -10.23
CA VAL A 72 -0.44 0.21 -11.01
C VAL A 72 -0.40 1.64 -10.44
N GLN A 73 -1.58 2.21 -10.14
CA GLN A 73 -1.68 3.55 -9.56
C GLN A 73 -1.16 3.60 -8.12
N ALA A 74 -1.44 2.56 -7.33
CA ALA A 74 -0.92 2.46 -5.98
C ALA A 74 0.61 2.33 -5.96
N CYS A 75 1.18 1.55 -6.87
CA CYS A 75 2.62 1.45 -7.09
C CYS A 75 3.25 2.79 -7.46
N TYR A 76 2.65 3.50 -8.42
CA TYR A 76 3.07 4.85 -8.78
C TYR A 76 3.07 5.80 -7.58
N ILE A 77 2.00 5.81 -6.78
CA ILE A 77 1.93 6.59 -5.54
C ILE A 77 3.02 6.19 -4.55
N GLY A 78 3.39 4.90 -4.48
CA GLY A 78 4.52 4.42 -3.68
C GLY A 78 5.85 5.04 -4.09
N ILE A 79 6.14 5.06 -5.39
CA ILE A 79 7.35 5.66 -5.96
C ILE A 79 7.38 7.17 -5.67
N GLU A 80 6.28 7.86 -5.98
CA GLU A 80 6.14 9.30 -5.72
C GLU A 80 6.30 9.65 -4.25
N TYR A 81 5.75 8.82 -3.36
CA TYR A 81 5.86 9.02 -1.92
C TYR A 81 7.31 8.90 -1.45
N ALA A 82 8.05 7.90 -1.97
CA ALA A 82 9.47 7.73 -1.69
C ALA A 82 10.29 8.94 -2.15
N THR A 83 10.05 9.44 -3.37
CA THR A 83 10.77 10.58 -3.95
C THR A 83 10.49 11.87 -3.17
N ASN A 84 9.27 12.04 -2.67
CA ASN A 84 8.87 13.21 -1.89
C ASN A 84 9.31 13.16 -0.41
N MET A 85 9.81 12.02 0.11
CA MET A 85 10.32 11.94 1.50
C MET A 85 11.44 12.94 1.79
N LYS A 86 12.31 13.24 0.82
CA LYS A 86 13.36 14.29 0.96
C LYS A 86 12.78 15.67 1.29
N LYS A 87 11.60 16.01 0.75
CA LYS A 87 10.94 17.30 0.92
C LYS A 87 10.07 17.35 2.18
N ILE A 88 9.77 16.19 2.77
CA ILE A 88 8.76 16.05 3.82
C ILE A 88 9.35 16.16 5.24
N ASP A 89 10.67 16.12 5.42
CA ASP A 89 11.29 16.12 6.77
C ASP A 89 12.21 17.30 7.10
N SER A 90 11.62 18.25 7.84
CA SER A 90 12.24 18.83 9.05
C SER A 90 11.28 18.88 10.26
N ASN A 91 9.96 18.66 10.09
CA ASN A 91 8.97 18.86 11.16
C ASN A 91 8.05 17.65 11.47
N LEU A 92 8.21 16.49 10.82
CA LEU A 92 7.27 15.35 10.96
C LEU A 92 7.74 14.22 11.87
N SER A 93 8.92 14.36 12.52
CA SER A 93 9.55 13.32 13.35
C SER A 93 8.78 12.88 14.61
N LYS A 94 7.57 13.40 14.89
CA LYS A 94 6.86 13.11 16.16
C LYS A 94 5.57 12.30 16.06
N LYS A 95 5.04 11.95 14.88
CA LYS A 95 3.85 11.09 14.78
C LYS A 95 4.04 9.96 13.78
N LYS A 96 4.51 8.81 14.27
CA LYS A 96 4.44 7.53 13.56
C LYS A 96 2.97 7.18 13.32
N LYS A 97 2.39 7.62 12.20
CA LYS A 97 1.06 7.16 11.78
C LYS A 97 1.19 5.71 11.35
N LYS A 98 0.63 4.81 12.15
CA LYS A 98 0.58 3.38 11.87
C LYS A 98 -0.34 3.17 10.66
N ILE A 99 0.19 2.59 9.59
CA ILE A 99 -0.65 2.05 8.51
C ILE A 99 -1.33 0.82 9.11
N ASN A 100 -2.64 0.92 9.32
CA ASN A 100 -3.42 -0.20 9.84
C ASN A 100 -3.51 -1.26 8.74
N SER A 101 -3.30 -2.53 9.04
CA SER A 101 -3.47 -3.59 8.05
C SER A 101 -4.96 -3.71 7.70
N TYR A 102 -5.28 -3.66 6.41
CA TYR A 102 -6.62 -3.99 5.95
C TYR A 102 -6.82 -5.52 6.05
N PRO A 103 -7.90 -6.02 6.68
CA PRO A 103 -8.02 -7.44 7.05
C PRO A 103 -8.18 -8.40 5.87
N TYR A 104 -8.52 -7.91 4.67
CA TYR A 104 -8.75 -8.73 3.49
C TYR A 104 -8.06 -8.14 2.26
N PRO A 105 -7.13 -8.87 1.60
CA PRO A 105 -6.63 -8.48 0.28
C PRO A 105 -7.78 -8.60 -0.73
N ARG A 106 -8.00 -7.57 -1.55
CA ARG A 106 -9.17 -7.51 -2.46
C ARG A 106 -9.03 -8.41 -3.68
N TYR A 107 -7.84 -8.46 -4.27
CA TYR A 107 -7.56 -9.16 -5.52
C TYR A 107 -6.05 -9.45 -5.62
N GLY A 108 -5.63 -10.06 -6.73
CA GLY A 108 -4.25 -10.41 -7.02
C GLY A 108 -3.86 -11.81 -6.52
N ILE A 109 -3.20 -12.56 -7.39
CA ILE A 109 -2.70 -13.92 -7.14
C ILE A 109 -1.36 -13.93 -6.41
N PHE A 110 -0.66 -12.80 -6.30
CA PHE A 110 0.59 -12.71 -5.56
C PHE A 110 0.41 -12.20 -4.13
N ARG A 111 1.25 -12.75 -3.23
CA ARG A 111 1.35 -12.32 -1.82
C ARG A 111 2.80 -12.06 -1.44
N LEU A 112 3.07 -10.84 -1.00
CA LEU A 112 4.34 -10.47 -0.37
C LEU A 112 4.61 -11.30 0.89
N ARG A 113 5.85 -11.80 1.03
CA ARG A 113 6.30 -12.53 2.22
C ARG A 113 7.26 -11.69 3.06
N TYR A 114 8.38 -11.29 2.47
CA TYR A 114 9.46 -10.57 3.13
C TYR A 114 10.33 -9.85 2.10
N HIS A 115 11.22 -8.97 2.57
CA HIS A 115 12.34 -8.49 1.77
C HIS A 115 13.65 -8.97 2.38
N ASP A 116 14.63 -9.30 1.55
CA ASP A 116 15.94 -9.78 2.00
C ASP A 116 16.87 -8.62 2.38
N ARG A 117 18.08 -8.95 2.84
CA ARG A 117 19.11 -7.94 3.18
C ARG A 117 19.65 -7.19 1.96
N LYS A 118 19.47 -7.74 0.76
CA LYS A 118 19.82 -7.11 -0.53
C LYS A 118 18.68 -6.23 -1.07
N GLN A 119 17.62 -6.04 -0.28
CA GLN A 119 16.43 -5.28 -0.64
C GLN A 119 15.70 -5.86 -1.87
N ASN A 120 15.78 -7.17 -2.07
CA ASN A 120 14.91 -7.88 -2.99
C ASN A 120 13.64 -8.29 -2.26
N VAL A 121 12.55 -8.40 -3.01
CA VAL A 121 11.22 -8.71 -2.51
C VAL A 121 10.89 -10.16 -2.82
N SER A 122 10.50 -10.91 -1.78
CA SER A 122 9.98 -12.27 -1.92
C SER A 122 8.46 -12.27 -1.91
N PHE A 123 7.86 -12.96 -2.86
CA PHE A 123 6.42 -13.14 -2.97
C PHE A 123 6.05 -14.53 -3.48
N THR A 124 4.81 -14.93 -3.26
CA THR A 124 4.30 -16.26 -3.63
C THR A 124 3.07 -16.14 -4.50
N ASN A 125 3.00 -16.95 -5.55
CA ASN A 125 1.77 -17.20 -6.28
C ASN A 125 0.85 -18.08 -5.42
N ILE A 126 -0.35 -17.60 -5.11
CA ILE A 126 -1.29 -18.32 -4.24
C ILE A 126 -1.79 -19.60 -4.92
N ASP A 127 -1.93 -19.59 -6.25
CA ASP A 127 -2.51 -20.70 -7.01
C ASP A 127 -1.48 -21.83 -7.20
N THR A 128 -0.23 -21.48 -7.55
CA THR A 128 0.83 -22.48 -7.81
C THR A 128 1.71 -22.78 -6.60
N GLY A 129 1.71 -21.90 -5.60
CA GLY A 129 2.64 -21.96 -4.45
C GLY A 129 4.08 -21.55 -4.79
N GLU A 130 4.37 -21.19 -6.04
CA GLU A 130 5.72 -20.80 -6.47
C GLU A 130 6.20 -19.54 -5.77
N VAL A 131 7.47 -19.54 -5.37
CA VAL A 131 8.10 -18.45 -4.65
C VAL A 131 9.09 -17.74 -5.57
N PHE A 132 8.93 -16.43 -5.66
CA PHE A 132 9.78 -15.54 -6.44
C PHE A 132 10.60 -14.66 -5.50
N LEU A 133 11.78 -14.24 -5.96
CA LEU A 133 12.64 -13.26 -5.31
C LEU A 133 13.17 -12.30 -6.38
N MET A 134 12.72 -11.05 -6.36
CA MET A 134 13.01 -10.09 -7.43
C MET A 134 13.38 -8.71 -6.89
N ASP A 135 14.07 -7.90 -7.69
CA ASP A 135 14.27 -6.49 -7.38
C ASP A 135 12.92 -5.76 -7.41
N PRO A 136 12.58 -4.94 -6.40
CA PRO A 136 11.34 -4.18 -6.40
C PRO A 136 11.18 -3.27 -7.62
N ARG A 137 12.29 -2.81 -8.25
CA ARG A 137 12.24 -2.00 -9.48
C ARG A 137 11.71 -2.82 -10.65
N ASP A 138 12.20 -4.05 -10.82
CA ASP A 138 11.77 -4.94 -11.91
C ASP A 138 10.28 -5.27 -11.77
N ILE A 139 9.81 -5.45 -10.53
CA ILE A 139 8.38 -5.66 -10.25
C ILE A 139 7.57 -4.39 -10.56
N ALA A 140 8.03 -3.23 -10.07
CA ALA A 140 7.31 -1.96 -10.20
C ALA A 140 7.16 -1.48 -11.66
N PHE A 141 8.14 -1.78 -12.52
CA PHE A 141 8.11 -1.43 -13.94
C PHE A 141 7.42 -2.47 -14.83
N SER A 142 7.06 -3.63 -14.29
CA SER A 142 6.29 -4.65 -15.00
C SER A 142 4.80 -4.50 -14.70
N GLU A 143 4.05 -3.89 -15.62
CA GLU A 143 2.60 -3.70 -15.47
C GLU A 143 1.87 -5.05 -15.29
N ASN A 144 2.26 -6.05 -16.08
CA ASN A 144 1.71 -7.40 -16.01
C ASN A 144 1.94 -8.06 -14.64
N LEU A 145 3.04 -7.74 -13.96
CA LEU A 145 3.36 -8.34 -12.66
C LEU A 145 2.71 -7.54 -11.52
N ILE A 146 2.75 -6.21 -11.58
CA ILE A 146 2.25 -5.36 -10.50
C ILE A 146 0.72 -5.40 -10.36
N GLN A 147 -0.01 -5.63 -11.46
CA GLN A 147 -1.47 -5.77 -11.46
C GLN A 147 -1.95 -7.02 -10.71
N GLU A 148 -1.07 -8.01 -10.55
CA GLU A 148 -1.35 -9.28 -9.88
C GLU A 148 -1.15 -9.21 -8.35
N PHE A 149 -0.82 -8.04 -7.82
CA PHE A 149 -0.76 -7.74 -6.38
C PHE A 149 -1.96 -6.89 -5.96
N ASP A 150 -2.33 -6.93 -4.67
CA ASP A 150 -3.28 -5.95 -4.14
C ASP A 150 -2.66 -4.55 -4.05
N ALA A 151 -3.51 -3.51 -4.08
CA ALA A 151 -3.06 -2.12 -4.09
C ALA A 151 -2.08 -1.75 -2.95
N ALA A 152 -2.25 -2.29 -1.74
CA ALA A 152 -1.36 -1.96 -0.63
C ALA A 152 0.01 -2.63 -0.77
N GLN A 153 0.04 -3.87 -1.29
CA GLN A 153 1.28 -4.55 -1.65
C GLN A 153 1.98 -3.84 -2.80
N SER A 154 1.25 -3.42 -3.83
CA SER A 154 1.80 -2.67 -4.97
C SER A 154 2.34 -1.31 -4.53
N PHE A 155 1.65 -0.60 -3.64
CA PHE A 155 2.17 0.61 -3.01
C PHE A 155 3.49 0.35 -2.28
N TYR A 156 3.57 -0.72 -1.50
CA TYR A 156 4.79 -1.07 -0.78
C TYR A 156 5.95 -1.42 -1.73
N ILE A 157 5.69 -2.16 -2.80
CA ILE A 157 6.67 -2.46 -3.85
C ILE A 157 7.16 -1.16 -4.49
N GLY A 158 6.24 -0.27 -4.89
CA GLY A 158 6.57 1.04 -5.45
C GLY A 158 7.39 1.91 -4.49
N LEU A 159 7.05 1.91 -3.20
CA LEU A 159 7.85 2.58 -2.16
C LEU A 159 9.28 2.02 -2.11
N LEU A 160 9.45 0.70 -2.07
CA LEU A 160 10.78 0.08 -2.06
C LEU A 160 11.56 0.41 -3.33
N ALA A 161 10.92 0.36 -4.50
CA ALA A 161 11.53 0.73 -5.77
C ALA A 161 12.01 2.18 -5.76
N GLY A 162 11.14 3.11 -5.34
CA GLY A 162 11.46 4.52 -5.24
C GLY A 162 12.58 4.81 -4.23
N LEU A 163 12.62 4.10 -3.09
CA LEU A 163 13.74 4.22 -2.15
C LEU A 163 15.06 3.74 -2.76
N LYS A 164 15.03 2.62 -3.49
CA LYS A 164 16.20 2.04 -4.16
C LYS A 164 16.71 2.93 -5.29
N MET A 165 15.82 3.52 -6.10
CA MET A 165 16.16 4.51 -7.13
C MET A 165 16.82 5.76 -6.54
N ASN A 166 16.44 6.15 -5.33
CA ASN A 166 16.97 7.32 -4.64
C ASN A 166 18.18 7.03 -3.73
N ASN A 167 18.75 5.81 -3.76
CA ASN A 167 19.84 5.33 -2.90
C ASN A 167 19.55 5.43 -1.38
N PHE A 168 18.29 5.31 -0.97
CA PHE A 168 17.89 5.34 0.44
C PHE A 168 17.93 3.96 1.09
N SER A 169 18.41 3.91 2.35
CA SER A 169 18.27 2.72 3.18
C SER A 169 16.88 2.65 3.80
N VAL A 170 16.17 1.53 3.59
CA VAL A 170 14.80 1.25 4.07
C VAL A 170 14.68 1.25 5.61
N LYS A 171 15.80 1.30 6.34
CA LYS A 171 15.88 1.13 7.80
C LYS A 171 14.99 2.06 8.64
N ASN A 172 14.49 3.18 8.09
CA ASN A 172 13.77 4.19 8.86
C ASN A 172 12.30 4.42 8.48
N ILE A 173 11.75 3.74 7.47
CA ILE A 173 10.65 4.36 6.71
C ILE A 173 9.24 3.85 7.03
N LEU A 174 9.00 2.58 7.36
CA LEU A 174 7.66 2.13 7.78
C LEU A 174 7.74 0.90 8.70
N VAL A 175 7.20 1.01 9.91
CA VAL A 175 6.95 -0.16 10.77
C VAL A 175 5.54 -0.65 10.48
N PHE A 176 5.40 -1.55 9.50
CA PHE A 176 4.23 -2.43 9.44
C PHE A 176 4.20 -3.24 10.74
N GLY A 177 3.01 -3.41 11.31
CA GLY A 177 2.82 -3.87 12.69
C GLY A 177 3.80 -4.97 13.07
N LYS A 178 4.58 -4.75 14.14
CA LYS A 178 5.39 -5.79 14.79
C LYS A 178 4.45 -6.97 15.12
N LYS A 179 4.37 -7.98 14.24
CA LYS A 179 4.23 -9.35 14.73
C LYS A 179 5.52 -9.62 15.46
N ASN A 180 5.42 -9.97 16.74
CA ASN A 180 6.55 -10.32 17.61
C ASN A 180 7.59 -11.07 16.78
N THR A 181 8.75 -10.45 16.56
CA THR A 181 9.86 -11.11 15.88
C THR A 181 10.18 -12.37 16.67
N PRO A 182 10.14 -13.56 16.06
CA PRO A 182 10.51 -14.78 16.78
C PRO A 182 11.93 -14.62 17.29
N VAL A 183 12.09 -14.75 18.62
CA VAL A 183 13.40 -14.71 19.27
C VAL A 183 13.95 -16.13 19.22
N LEU A 184 14.95 -16.36 18.38
CA LEU A 184 15.76 -17.57 18.41
C LEU A 184 16.54 -17.58 19.73
N ARG A 185 16.17 -18.47 20.65
CA ARG A 185 16.96 -18.78 21.84
C ARG A 185 17.80 -20.01 21.52
N LEU A 186 19.13 -19.88 21.58
CA LEU A 186 20.00 -21.05 21.64
C LEU A 186 19.73 -21.74 22.98
N ILE A 187 19.25 -22.98 22.92
CA ILE A 187 19.24 -23.87 24.09
C ILE A 187 20.63 -24.50 24.12
N ASN A 188 21.53 -23.93 24.93
CA ASN A 188 22.75 -24.62 25.29
C ASN A 188 22.35 -25.76 26.25
N ASN A 189 22.28 -26.98 25.74
CA ASN A 189 22.29 -28.17 26.58
C ASN A 189 23.67 -28.25 27.21
N ILE A 190 23.83 -27.60 28.37
CA ILE A 190 24.95 -27.88 29.26
C ILE A 190 24.71 -29.30 29.75
N GLY A 191 25.51 -30.23 29.22
CA GLY A 191 25.55 -31.61 29.67
C GLY A 191 25.76 -31.64 31.18
N LYS A 192 24.80 -32.21 31.90
CA LYS A 192 25.04 -32.74 33.24
C LYS A 192 25.61 -34.14 33.03
N SER A 193 26.92 -34.26 33.21
CA SER A 193 27.61 -35.48 33.60
C SER A 193 28.26 -35.22 34.94
#